data_AF-A0A183CS64-F1
#
_entry.id   AF-A0A183CS64-F1
#
_cell.length_a   1.000
_cell.length_b   1.000
_cell.length_c   1.000
_cell.angle_alpha   90.00
_cell.angle_beta   90.00
_cell.angle_gamma   90.00
#
_symmetry.space_group_name_H-M   'P 1'
#
loop_
_entity.id
_entity.type
_entity.pdbx_description
1 polymer ?
#
loop_
_entity_poly.entity_id
_entity_poly.type
_entity_poly.pdbx_seq_one_letter_code
_entity_poly.pdbx_strand_id
1 'polypeptide(L)'
;MPSNNHRLFTLLLLSLAFICFCFGIWVETPTERFSRDTNHFQKSTDRDCYDRQRAAQQCVPDFGNAAYNKPVEVSRKEFTCGVRRPDRFRDHTRASAPLVCDARIPTQSHPPALLTDFNDETNETWWQSVTMEQGVQYPTTVNLTLRLGKAYEITYVRVKFANPRPESFVIYKKAKAGDAWSAWQYY
;
A
#
# COMPACT_ATOMS: atom_id res chain seq x y z
N MET A 1 23.90 -10.07 -42.46
CA MET A 1 24.67 -8.82 -42.28
C MET A 1 24.05 -8.06 -41.12
N PRO A 2 24.61 -8.10 -39.91
CA PRO A 2 24.05 -7.38 -38.76
C PRO A 2 24.29 -5.89 -38.95
N SER A 3 23.25 -5.09 -38.74
CA SER A 3 23.24 -3.66 -39.04
C SER A 3 24.26 -2.89 -38.19
N ASN A 4 24.94 -1.94 -38.84
CA ASN A 4 25.95 -1.04 -38.26
C ASN A 4 25.42 -0.28 -37.02
N ASN A 5 24.10 -0.19 -36.87
CA ASN A 5 23.42 0.48 -35.77
C ASN A 5 23.59 -0.24 -34.43
N HIS A 6 23.71 -1.57 -34.40
CA HIS A 6 23.89 -2.30 -33.14
C HIS A 6 25.27 -2.09 -32.52
N ARG A 7 26.31 -1.95 -33.35
CA ARG A 7 27.68 -1.67 -32.91
C ARG A 7 27.84 -0.23 -32.42
N LEU A 8 27.16 0.71 -33.05
CA LEU A 8 27.14 2.11 -32.60
C LEU A 8 26.45 2.24 -31.23
N PHE A 9 25.35 1.51 -31.02
CA PHE A 9 24.59 1.54 -29.77
C PHE A 9 25.36 0.94 -28.59
N THR A 10 26.08 -0.16 -28.80
CA THR A 10 26.92 -0.76 -27.75
C THR A 10 28.13 0.10 -27.41
N LEU A 11 28.74 0.76 -28.39
CA LEU A 11 29.83 1.70 -28.16
C LEU A 11 29.37 2.94 -27.37
N LEU A 12 28.18 3.46 -27.66
CA LEU A 12 27.57 4.58 -26.92
C LEU A 12 27.29 4.20 -25.46
N LEU A 13 26.71 3.02 -25.21
CA LEU A 13 26.44 2.53 -23.85
C LEU A 13 27.71 2.32 -23.03
N LEU A 14 28.77 1.79 -23.65
CA LEU A 14 30.07 1.61 -23.00
C LEU A 14 30.74 2.95 -22.67
N SER A 15 30.62 3.96 -23.55
CA SER A 15 31.14 5.31 -23.27
C SER A 15 30.39 6.01 -22.12
N LEU A 16 29.07 5.87 -22.04
CA LEU A 16 28.25 6.44 -20.96
C LEU A 16 28.55 5.80 -19.60
N ALA A 17 28.75 4.48 -19.57
CA ALA A 17 29.16 3.77 -18.35
C ALA A 17 30.56 4.20 -17.87
N PHE A 18 31.49 4.46 -18.80
CA PHE A 18 32.84 4.95 -18.48
C PHE A 18 32.81 6.38 -17.94
N ILE A 19 31.94 7.25 -18.47
CA ILE A 19 31.74 8.63 -17.97
C ILE A 19 31.20 8.62 -16.53
N CYS A 20 30.23 7.76 -16.20
CA CYS A 20 29.74 7.63 -14.82
C CYS A 20 30.84 7.19 -13.85
N PHE A 21 31.75 6.31 -14.28
CA PHE A 21 32.83 5.79 -13.44
C PHE A 21 33.99 6.79 -13.27
N CYS A 22 34.35 7.53 -14.32
CA CYS A 22 35.44 8.52 -14.28
C CYS A 22 35.08 9.82 -13.55
N PHE A 23 33.81 10.25 -13.59
CA PHE A 23 33.36 11.47 -12.92
C PHE A 23 32.83 11.26 -11.49
N GLY A 24 32.89 10.03 -10.97
CA GLY A 24 32.43 9.73 -9.60
C GLY A 24 30.96 10.07 -9.36
N ILE A 25 30.14 10.14 -10.41
CA ILE A 25 28.69 10.39 -10.31
C ILE A 25 28.04 9.08 -9.87
N TRP A 26 28.22 8.76 -8.59
CA TRP A 26 27.36 7.80 -7.91
C TRP A 26 26.01 8.48 -7.72
N VAL A 27 24.98 7.99 -8.41
CA VAL A 27 23.60 8.28 -8.02
C VAL A 27 23.38 7.54 -6.71
N GLU A 28 23.57 8.23 -5.60
CA GLU A 28 23.13 7.75 -4.30
C GLU A 28 21.62 7.57 -4.37
N THR A 29 21.16 6.32 -4.40
CA THR A 29 19.76 6.02 -4.14
C THR A 29 19.41 6.60 -2.78
N PRO A 30 18.31 7.35 -2.62
CA PRO A 30 17.89 7.80 -1.31
C PRO A 30 17.77 6.56 -0.43
N THR A 31 18.61 6.47 0.59
CA THR A 31 18.38 5.52 1.66
C THR A 31 17.09 5.98 2.31
N GLU A 32 15.99 5.30 2.02
CA GLU A 32 14.77 5.48 2.77
C GLU A 32 15.13 5.28 4.24
N ARG A 33 15.08 6.37 5.01
CA ARG A 33 15.17 6.31 6.46
C ARG A 33 13.87 5.68 6.93
N PHE A 34 13.82 4.36 6.84
CA PHE A 34 12.77 3.56 7.44
C PHE A 34 12.93 3.77 8.94
N SER A 35 12.08 4.64 9.50
CA SER A 35 11.94 4.78 10.93
C SER A 35 11.42 3.44 11.43
N ARG A 36 12.34 2.54 11.81
CA ARG A 36 12.00 1.34 12.57
C ARG A 36 11.54 1.82 13.92
N ASP A 37 10.23 2.00 14.06
CA ASP A 37 9.64 2.01 15.38
C ASP A 37 9.83 0.60 15.97
N THR A 38 10.80 0.47 16.87
CA THR A 38 11.17 -0.79 17.52
C THR A 38 10.11 -1.29 18.51
N ASN A 39 9.03 -0.51 18.71
CA ASN A 39 8.02 -0.79 19.71
C ASN A 39 6.78 -1.55 19.20
N HIS A 40 6.73 -1.92 17.92
CA HIS A 40 5.52 -2.58 17.40
C HIS A 40 5.46 -4.10 17.66
N PHE A 41 6.54 -4.70 18.16
CA PHE A 41 6.59 -6.09 18.60
C PHE A 41 7.13 -6.16 20.01
N GLN A 42 6.25 -6.02 20.99
CA GLN A 42 6.56 -6.31 22.38
C GLN A 42 6.66 -7.84 22.52
N LYS A 43 7.85 -8.37 22.22
CA LYS A 43 8.15 -9.79 22.30
C LYS A 43 8.01 -10.23 23.76
N SER A 44 6.85 -10.76 24.14
CA SER A 44 6.67 -11.28 25.49
C SER A 44 7.60 -12.48 25.67
N THR A 45 8.37 -12.47 26.75
CA THR A 45 9.32 -13.53 27.12
C THR A 45 8.63 -14.81 27.61
N ASP A 46 7.29 -14.88 27.54
CA ASP A 46 6.45 -15.95 28.09
C ASP A 46 5.84 -16.84 26.98
N ARG A 47 6.36 -16.73 25.75
CA ARG A 47 5.86 -17.45 24.56
C ARG A 47 6.88 -18.39 23.93
N ASP A 48 7.87 -18.82 24.70
CA ASP A 48 8.82 -19.82 24.23
C ASP A 48 8.12 -21.18 24.07
N CYS A 49 8.35 -21.84 22.94
CA CYS A 49 7.74 -23.14 22.62
C CYS A 49 8.24 -24.30 23.52
N TYR A 50 9.17 -24.01 24.44
CA TYR A 50 9.75 -24.97 25.36
C TYR A 50 9.83 -24.37 26.76
N ASP A 51 9.51 -25.17 27.77
CA ASP A 51 9.65 -24.78 29.17
C ASP A 51 11.13 -24.84 29.64
N ARG A 52 11.38 -24.54 30.92
CA ARG A 52 12.74 -24.57 31.50
C ARG A 52 13.36 -25.97 31.53
N GLN A 53 12.55 -27.02 31.49
CA GLN A 53 12.98 -28.42 31.41
C GLN A 53 13.13 -28.91 29.96
N ARG A 54 12.95 -28.04 28.94
CA ARG A 54 12.89 -28.35 27.50
C ARG A 54 11.72 -29.25 27.09
N ALA A 55 10.66 -29.34 27.90
CA ALA A 55 9.41 -29.95 27.47
C ALA A 55 8.69 -29.02 26.49
N ALA A 56 8.13 -29.59 25.42
CA ALA A 56 7.40 -28.82 24.42
C ALA A 56 6.06 -28.31 24.99
N GLN A 57 5.73 -27.05 24.72
CA GLN A 57 4.47 -26.42 25.11
C GLN A 57 3.85 -25.65 23.94
N GLN A 58 2.57 -25.28 24.06
CA GLN A 58 1.90 -24.47 23.05
C GLN A 58 2.51 -23.06 23.04
N CYS A 59 2.96 -22.63 21.86
CA CYS A 59 3.36 -21.25 21.59
C CYS A 59 2.53 -20.71 20.43
N VAL A 60 2.17 -19.43 20.50
CA VAL A 60 1.50 -18.71 19.40
C VAL A 60 2.29 -17.44 19.09
N PRO A 61 2.33 -17.00 17.82
CA PRO A 61 2.96 -15.74 17.48
C PRO A 61 2.31 -14.55 18.18
N ASP A 62 3.05 -13.45 18.21
CA ASP A 62 2.56 -12.19 18.75
C ASP A 62 1.37 -11.67 17.94
N PHE A 63 0.42 -11.06 18.65
CA PHE A 63 -0.66 -10.32 18.00
C PHE A 63 -0.09 -9.06 17.34
N GLY A 64 -0.43 -8.83 16.07
CA GLY A 64 0.06 -7.69 15.33
C GLY A 64 -0.80 -7.36 14.12
N ASN A 65 -0.60 -6.16 13.58
CA ASN A 65 -1.28 -5.73 12.36
C ASN A 65 -0.63 -6.38 11.13
N ALA A 66 -1.25 -7.44 10.60
CA ALA A 66 -0.78 -8.13 9.41
C ALA A 66 -0.81 -7.28 8.12
N ALA A 67 -1.56 -6.17 8.11
CA ALA A 67 -1.67 -5.26 6.98
C ALA A 67 -0.56 -4.20 6.95
N TYR A 68 0.15 -3.97 8.05
CA TYR A 68 1.12 -2.87 8.14
C TYR A 68 2.20 -2.97 7.08
N ASN A 69 2.43 -1.86 6.37
CA ASN A 69 3.39 -1.71 5.27
C ASN A 69 3.23 -2.76 4.15
N LYS A 70 2.01 -3.29 3.96
CA LYS A 70 1.69 -4.20 2.85
C LYS A 70 1.05 -3.41 1.70
N PRO A 71 1.47 -3.65 0.45
CA PRO A 71 0.83 -2.99 -0.68
C PRO A 71 -0.64 -3.40 -0.80
N VAL A 72 -1.51 -2.42 -1.00
CA VAL A 72 -2.92 -2.62 -1.33
C VAL A 72 -3.12 -2.41 -2.83
N GLU A 73 -3.69 -3.40 -3.49
CA GLU A 73 -4.03 -3.36 -4.91
C GLU A 73 -5.44 -2.80 -5.10
N VAL A 74 -5.59 -1.79 -5.95
CA VAL A 74 -6.92 -1.31 -6.38
C VAL A 74 -7.30 -2.04 -7.66
N SER A 75 -8.56 -2.47 -7.77
CA SER A 75 -9.11 -3.14 -8.96
C SER A 75 -8.72 -2.51 -10.30
N ARG A 76 -8.66 -1.18 -10.37
CA ARG A 76 -8.14 -0.39 -11.48
C ARG A 76 -7.36 0.79 -10.94
N LYS A 77 -6.18 1.09 -11.51
CA LYS A 77 -5.34 2.21 -11.05
C LYS A 77 -6.06 3.55 -11.23
N GLU A 78 -6.88 3.66 -12.27
CA GLU A 78 -7.67 4.83 -12.61
C GLU A 78 -8.77 5.15 -11.59
N PHE A 79 -9.09 4.23 -10.68
CA PHE A 79 -9.99 4.51 -9.57
C PHE A 79 -9.31 5.28 -8.43
N THR A 80 -7.99 5.39 -8.41
CA THR A 80 -7.29 6.31 -7.51
C THR A 80 -7.32 7.70 -8.11
N CYS A 81 -7.70 8.71 -7.32
CA CYS A 81 -7.79 10.08 -7.81
C CYS A 81 -6.45 10.60 -8.32
N GLY A 82 -6.49 11.56 -9.26
CA GLY A 82 -5.29 12.23 -9.75
C GLY A 82 -4.45 11.40 -10.73
N VAL A 83 -4.75 10.11 -10.92
CA VAL A 83 -3.97 9.21 -11.81
C VAL A 83 -4.20 9.53 -13.29
N ARG A 84 -5.46 9.78 -13.70
CA ARG A 84 -5.78 10.13 -15.09
C ARG A 84 -5.58 11.61 -15.40
N ARG A 85 -6.03 12.45 -14.46
CA ARG A 85 -5.99 13.91 -14.53
C ARG A 85 -6.17 14.46 -13.10
N PRO A 86 -5.85 15.73 -12.84
CA PRO A 86 -6.21 16.36 -11.59
C PRO A 86 -7.71 16.30 -11.36
N ASP A 87 -8.11 15.77 -10.20
CA ASP A 87 -9.50 15.59 -9.82
C ASP A 87 -9.85 16.59 -8.72
N ARG A 88 -11.04 17.20 -8.79
CA ARG A 88 -11.53 18.09 -7.75
C ARG A 88 -12.50 17.33 -6.86
N PHE A 89 -12.30 17.40 -5.55
CA PHE A 89 -13.19 16.82 -4.57
C PHE A 89 -13.49 17.82 -3.46
N ARG A 90 -14.58 17.61 -2.73
CA ARG A 90 -14.89 18.37 -1.52
C ARG A 90 -14.70 17.49 -0.31
N ASP A 91 -14.04 18.05 0.69
CA ASP A 91 -14.02 17.49 2.03
C ASP A 91 -15.40 17.75 2.68
N HIS A 92 -16.05 16.70 3.17
CA HIS A 92 -17.34 16.84 3.87
C HIS A 92 -17.19 17.29 5.32
N THR A 93 -16.00 17.14 5.90
CA THR A 93 -15.72 17.47 7.31
C THR A 93 -15.30 18.92 7.50
N ARG A 94 -14.74 19.54 6.46
CA ARG A 94 -14.35 20.95 6.43
C ARG A 94 -15.21 21.66 5.40
N ALA A 95 -15.90 22.73 5.81
CA ALA A 95 -16.61 23.64 4.90
C ALA A 95 -15.61 24.47 4.05
N SER A 96 -14.70 23.79 3.34
CA SER A 96 -13.57 24.36 2.62
C SER A 96 -13.81 24.34 1.11
N ALA A 97 -13.04 25.18 0.42
CA ALA A 97 -12.98 25.24 -1.03
C ALA A 97 -12.65 23.85 -1.62
N PRO A 98 -13.02 23.58 -2.89
CA PRO A 98 -12.70 22.33 -3.56
C PRO A 98 -11.19 22.04 -3.51
N LEU A 99 -10.83 20.86 -3.00
CA LEU A 99 -9.47 20.35 -3.00
C LEU A 99 -9.15 19.73 -4.36
N VAL A 100 -7.87 19.66 -4.70
CA VAL A 100 -7.37 19.04 -5.92
C VAL A 100 -6.54 17.82 -5.53
N CYS A 101 -6.86 16.69 -6.13
CA CYS A 101 -6.04 15.48 -6.10
C CYS A 101 -5.26 15.35 -7.41
N ASP A 102 -3.94 15.28 -7.33
CA ASP A 102 -3.06 15.09 -8.48
C ASP A 102 -1.96 14.09 -8.11
N ALA A 103 -1.93 12.93 -8.78
CA ALA A 103 -0.98 11.87 -8.46
C ALA A 103 0.48 12.25 -8.81
N ARG A 104 0.69 13.35 -9.55
CA ARG A 104 2.02 13.86 -9.91
C ARG A 104 2.60 14.77 -8.84
N ILE A 105 1.78 15.25 -7.91
CA ILE A 105 2.17 16.19 -6.85
C ILE A 105 2.04 15.44 -5.52
N PRO A 106 3.16 15.08 -4.84
CA PRO A 106 3.13 14.26 -3.63
C PRO A 106 2.17 14.78 -2.53
N THR A 107 2.12 16.10 -2.34
CA THR A 107 1.26 16.75 -1.34
C THR A 107 -0.23 16.77 -1.68
N GLN A 108 -0.60 16.41 -2.91
CA GLN A 108 -1.98 16.30 -3.40
C GLN A 108 -2.30 14.86 -3.83
N SER A 109 -1.38 13.93 -3.60
CA SER A 109 -1.52 12.53 -4.01
C SER A 109 -2.07 11.70 -2.86
N HIS A 110 -3.00 10.79 -3.19
CA HIS A 110 -3.64 9.91 -2.22
C HIS A 110 -3.52 8.44 -2.66
N PRO A 111 -2.28 7.89 -2.77
CA PRO A 111 -2.07 6.54 -3.29
C PRO A 111 -2.52 5.44 -2.30
N PRO A 112 -2.76 4.21 -2.80
CA PRO A 112 -3.18 3.07 -1.96
C PRO A 112 -2.18 2.69 -0.87
N ALA A 113 -0.92 3.10 -1.00
CA ALA A 113 0.11 2.88 0.02
C ALA A 113 -0.25 3.55 1.37
N LEU A 114 -1.03 4.64 1.33
CA LEU A 114 -1.52 5.37 2.52
C LEU A 114 -2.69 4.66 3.25
N LEU A 115 -3.02 3.42 2.89
CA LEU A 115 -3.99 2.60 3.63
C LEU A 115 -3.34 1.78 4.75
N THR A 116 -2.03 1.61 4.68
CA THR A 116 -1.27 0.65 5.50
C THR A 116 0.02 1.23 6.06
N ASP A 117 0.22 2.52 5.89
CA ASP A 117 1.30 3.28 6.51
C ASP A 117 1.06 3.46 8.02
N PHE A 118 1.98 4.16 8.66
CA PHE A 118 1.85 4.49 10.07
C PHE A 118 0.76 5.54 10.25
N ASN A 119 -0.31 5.18 10.96
CA ASN A 119 -1.42 6.09 11.22
C ASN A 119 -1.11 6.97 12.45
N ASP A 120 -0.81 8.24 12.19
CA ASP A 120 -0.68 9.32 13.18
C ASP A 120 -2.02 10.08 13.27
N GLU A 121 -2.61 10.17 14.46
CA GLU A 121 -3.89 10.87 14.69
C GLU A 121 -3.81 12.38 14.40
N THR A 122 -2.61 12.96 14.46
CA THR A 122 -2.41 14.39 14.19
C THR A 122 -2.19 14.70 12.70
N ASN A 123 -1.67 13.72 11.96
CA ASN A 123 -1.34 13.86 10.54
C ASN A 123 -1.84 12.64 9.77
N GLU A 124 -3.16 12.56 9.64
CA GLU A 124 -3.82 11.45 8.98
C GLU A 124 -3.57 11.46 7.47
N THR A 125 -3.20 10.30 6.96
CA THR A 125 -3.06 10.00 5.54
C THR A 125 -4.19 9.08 5.11
N TRP A 126 -4.57 9.14 3.84
CA TRP A 126 -5.61 8.26 3.29
C TRP A 126 -5.45 8.07 1.78
N TRP A 127 -5.97 6.93 1.31
CA TRP A 127 -6.24 6.72 -0.11
C TRP A 127 -7.60 7.33 -0.50
N GLN A 128 -7.66 7.90 -1.69
CA GLN A 128 -8.85 8.55 -2.20
C GLN A 128 -9.23 7.99 -3.57
N SER A 129 -10.49 7.57 -3.70
CA SER A 129 -11.04 7.19 -5.00
C SER A 129 -11.32 8.43 -5.86
N VAL A 130 -11.45 8.23 -7.17
CA VAL A 130 -12.11 9.21 -8.05
C VAL A 130 -13.54 9.51 -7.58
N THR A 131 -14.09 10.64 -8.02
CA THR A 131 -15.41 11.09 -7.58
C THR A 131 -16.55 10.39 -8.32
N MET A 132 -17.78 10.55 -7.83
CA MET A 132 -18.99 10.04 -8.50
C MET A 132 -19.17 10.63 -9.91
N GLU A 133 -18.70 11.85 -10.17
CA GLU A 133 -18.72 12.47 -11.51
C GLU A 133 -17.89 11.65 -12.52
N GLN A 134 -16.89 10.93 -12.03
CA GLN A 134 -16.02 10.09 -12.85
C GLN A 134 -16.54 8.65 -12.99
N GLY A 135 -17.77 8.38 -12.55
CA GLY A 135 -18.46 7.11 -12.76
C GLY A 135 -18.21 6.05 -11.68
N VAL A 136 -17.62 6.42 -10.54
CA VAL A 136 -17.61 5.56 -9.34
C VAL A 136 -18.89 5.79 -8.55
N GLN A 137 -19.95 5.16 -9.05
CA GLN A 137 -21.25 5.01 -8.40
C GLN A 137 -21.86 3.69 -8.87
N TYR A 138 -22.76 3.11 -8.07
CA TYR A 138 -23.50 1.90 -8.43
C TYR A 138 -23.99 1.96 -9.90
N PRO A 139 -23.76 0.91 -10.70
CA PRO A 139 -23.25 -0.43 -10.35
C PRO A 139 -21.71 -0.57 -10.33
N THR A 140 -20.96 0.51 -10.57
CA THR A 140 -19.49 0.47 -10.53
C THR A 140 -19.01 0.31 -9.09
N THR A 141 -18.20 -0.72 -8.84
CA THR A 141 -17.58 -0.97 -7.53
C THR A 141 -16.07 -0.73 -7.57
N VAL A 142 -15.50 -0.37 -6.43
CA VAL A 142 -14.04 -0.29 -6.26
C VAL A 142 -13.60 -1.38 -5.29
N ASN A 143 -12.70 -2.24 -5.75
CA ASN A 143 -12.15 -3.30 -4.89
C ASN A 143 -10.75 -2.91 -4.41
N LEU A 144 -10.52 -3.05 -3.11
CA LEU A 144 -9.21 -2.95 -2.46
C LEU A 144 -8.78 -4.36 -2.04
N THR A 145 -7.62 -4.82 -2.54
CA THR A 145 -7.12 -6.17 -2.32
C THR A 145 -5.81 -6.11 -1.55
N LEU A 146 -5.81 -6.67 -0.34
CA LEU A 146 -4.62 -6.81 0.50
C LEU A 146 -4.11 -8.26 0.45
N ARG A 147 -2.86 -8.45 0.04
CA ARG A 147 -2.21 -9.77 0.02
C ARG A 147 -1.30 -9.93 1.23
N LEU A 148 -1.71 -10.76 2.18
CA LEU A 148 -0.95 -10.99 3.42
C LEU A 148 0.32 -11.84 3.22
N GLY A 149 0.36 -12.69 2.18
CA GLY A 149 1.51 -13.54 1.84
C GLY A 149 1.70 -14.79 2.73
N LYS A 150 0.94 -14.91 3.82
CA LYS A 150 0.87 -16.08 4.71
C LYS A 150 -0.55 -16.23 5.23
N ALA A 151 -0.91 -17.42 5.72
CA ALA A 151 -2.14 -17.62 6.47
C ALA A 151 -2.04 -16.94 7.86
N TYR A 152 -3.10 -16.23 8.24
CA TYR A 152 -3.25 -15.58 9.54
C TYR A 152 -4.58 -15.99 10.17
N GLU A 153 -4.58 -16.16 11.49
CA GLU A 153 -5.81 -16.16 12.28
C GLU A 153 -6.16 -14.71 12.58
N ILE A 154 -7.15 -14.17 11.86
CA ILE A 154 -7.49 -12.75 11.92
C ILE A 154 -8.63 -12.55 12.92
N THR A 155 -8.38 -11.81 13.98
CA THR A 155 -9.38 -11.48 15.00
C THR A 155 -10.37 -10.41 14.54
N TYR A 156 -9.90 -9.37 13.84
CA TYR A 156 -10.76 -8.30 13.34
C TYR A 156 -10.18 -7.63 12.09
N VAL A 157 -11.05 -6.96 11.33
CA VAL A 157 -10.70 -6.01 10.28
C VAL A 157 -11.32 -4.67 10.66
N ARG A 158 -10.52 -3.60 10.65
CA ARG A 158 -10.99 -2.24 10.92
C ARG A 158 -10.62 -1.35 9.74
N VAL A 159 -11.59 -0.58 9.26
CA VAL A 159 -11.41 0.39 8.17
C VAL A 159 -11.79 1.75 8.70
N LYS A 160 -10.87 2.70 8.61
CA LYS A 160 -11.11 4.11 8.93
C LYS A 160 -11.35 4.86 7.62
N PHE A 161 -12.43 5.64 7.57
CA PHE A 161 -12.79 6.40 6.39
C PHE A 161 -12.55 7.89 6.65
N ALA A 162 -11.83 8.56 5.75
CA ALA A 162 -11.65 10.01 5.78
C ALA A 162 -12.92 10.77 5.33
N ASN A 163 -13.73 10.11 4.49
CA ASN A 163 -15.02 10.62 4.00
C ASN A 163 -16.18 9.83 4.63
N PRO A 164 -17.45 10.25 4.43
CA PRO A 164 -18.60 9.45 4.85
C PRO A 164 -18.48 7.99 4.39
N ARG A 165 -18.90 7.07 5.26
CA ARG A 165 -18.86 5.63 4.99
C ARG A 165 -19.72 5.31 3.76
N PRO A 166 -19.31 4.34 2.92
CA PRO A 166 -20.13 3.88 1.79
C PRO A 166 -21.51 3.42 2.25
N GLU A 167 -22.51 3.57 1.38
CA GLU A 167 -23.87 3.03 1.61
C GLU A 167 -23.85 1.51 1.74
N SER A 168 -23.01 0.82 0.96
CA SER A 168 -22.84 -0.62 0.99
C SER A 168 -21.40 -1.01 0.71
N PHE A 169 -20.84 -1.96 1.47
CA PHE A 169 -19.57 -2.59 1.14
C PHE A 169 -19.46 -4.00 1.73
N VAL A 170 -18.57 -4.82 1.15
CA VAL A 170 -18.39 -6.20 1.57
C VAL A 170 -16.91 -6.49 1.80
N ILE A 171 -16.61 -7.16 2.90
CA ILE A 171 -15.28 -7.69 3.18
C ILE A 171 -15.26 -9.14 2.72
N TYR A 172 -14.38 -9.45 1.77
CA TYR A 172 -14.12 -10.82 1.32
C TYR A 172 -12.79 -11.34 1.88
N LYS A 173 -12.68 -12.66 2.01
CA LYS A 173 -11.44 -13.34 2.38
C LYS A 173 -11.16 -14.57 1.54
N LYS A 174 -9.89 -14.96 1.51
CA LYS A 174 -9.41 -16.25 1.02
C LYS A 174 -8.61 -16.94 2.12
N ALA A 175 -8.84 -18.23 2.33
CA ALA A 175 -8.02 -19.02 3.24
C ALA A 175 -6.67 -19.37 2.62
N LYS A 176 -6.65 -19.68 1.32
CA LYS A 176 -5.45 -19.93 0.51
C LYS A 176 -5.49 -19.09 -0.76
N ALA A 177 -4.32 -18.77 -1.34
CA ALA A 177 -4.22 -17.89 -2.51
C ALA A 177 -5.06 -18.35 -3.72
N GLY A 178 -5.15 -19.67 -3.92
CA GLY A 178 -5.91 -20.29 -5.01
C GLY A 178 -7.41 -20.44 -4.76
N ASP A 179 -7.89 -20.20 -3.54
CA ASP A 179 -9.31 -20.40 -3.22
C ASP A 179 -10.18 -19.33 -3.90
N ALA A 180 -11.47 -19.64 -4.05
CA ALA A 180 -12.47 -18.64 -4.39
C ALA A 180 -12.60 -17.60 -3.25
N TRP A 181 -12.95 -16.37 -3.60
CA TRP A 181 -13.29 -15.36 -2.60
C TRP A 181 -14.57 -15.77 -1.86
N SER A 182 -14.52 -15.76 -0.53
CA SER A 182 -15.67 -16.01 0.33
C SER A 182 -16.04 -14.72 1.06
N ALA A 183 -17.33 -14.40 1.12
CA ALA A 183 -17.78 -13.24 1.88
C ALA A 183 -17.52 -13.47 3.37
N TRP A 184 -16.96 -12.47 4.02
CA TRP A 184 -16.72 -12.47 5.46
C TRP A 184 -17.79 -11.64 6.17
N GLN A 185 -18.04 -10.42 5.70
CA GLN A 185 -19.03 -9.54 6.29
C GLN A 185 -19.62 -8.61 5.22
N TYR A 186 -20.94 -8.43 5.27
CA TYR A 186 -21.69 -7.43 4.51
C TYR A 186 -22.03 -6.25 5.41
N TYR A 187 -21.91 -5.04 4.88
CA TYR A 187 -22.28 -3.79 5.51
C TYR A 187 -23.15 -2.99 4.56
#